data_AF-A0A438EMB7-F1
#
_entry.id   AF-A0A438EMB7-F1
#
_cell.length_a   1.000
_cell.length_b   1.000
_cell.length_c   1.000
_cell.angle_alpha   90.00
_cell.angle_beta   90.00
_cell.angle_gamma   90.00
#
_symmetry.space_group_name_H-M   'P 1'
#
loop_
_entity.id
_entity.type
_entity.pdbx_description
1 polymer ?
#
loop_
_entity_poly.entity_id
_entity_poly.type
_entity_poly.pdbx_seq_one_letter_code
_entity_poly.pdbx_strand_id
1 'polypeptide(L)'
;MRCFTYWLKGKVEEAIHNRQDVPNMLRWLAHGPTHQVIKYPGYIINGCRYHYKERDMTCITQNSGVSILARTMQIASSKDKNPIFGELCFYGVINEIWDLDYNMFTIPIFKCDWVDNKNGIKVDELRFTLVDFSKIGHKLDPFILASQAKQVFYVKDQLDPKWSIVLSIPPKDFNNMEGLNDFNDNCMEHHLFISSMLEVESFDAMDELEAIYMREDCEGIWIENN
;
A
#
# COMPACT_ATOMS: atom_id res chain seq x y z
N MET A 1 -7.61 0.54 26.05
CA MET A 1 -7.57 1.04 24.66
C MET A 1 -8.43 0.10 23.82
N ARG A 2 -9.57 0.56 23.28
CA ARG A 2 -10.38 -0.27 22.37
C ARG A 2 -9.79 -0.09 20.98
N CYS A 3 -9.10 -1.10 20.44
CA CYS A 3 -8.59 -1.03 19.07
C CYS A 3 -9.74 -1.09 18.05
N PHE A 4 -9.48 -0.63 16.83
CA PHE A 4 -10.46 -0.53 15.75
C PHE A 4 -11.25 -1.84 15.53
N THR A 5 -10.59 -2.99 15.62
CA THR A 5 -11.23 -4.30 15.41
C THR A 5 -12.31 -4.59 16.47
N TYR A 6 -12.07 -4.28 17.75
CA TYR A 6 -13.10 -4.43 18.79
C TYR A 6 -14.25 -3.44 18.62
N TRP A 7 -13.95 -2.21 18.19
CA TRP A 7 -14.97 -1.20 17.91
C TRP A 7 -15.86 -1.63 16.74
N LEU A 8 -15.27 -2.08 15.62
CA LEU A 8 -15.99 -2.53 14.43
C LEU A 8 -16.88 -3.74 14.76
N LYS A 9 -16.35 -4.71 15.49
CA LYS A 9 -17.12 -5.85 15.98
C LYS A 9 -18.33 -5.44 16.79
N GLY A 10 -18.14 -4.55 17.78
CA GLY A 10 -19.25 -4.05 18.60
C GLY A 10 -20.31 -3.31 17.77
N LYS A 11 -19.90 -2.52 16.76
CA LYS A 11 -20.83 -1.80 15.88
C LYS A 11 -21.65 -2.73 14.99
N VAL A 12 -21.02 -3.76 14.44
CA VAL A 12 -21.72 -4.78 13.65
C VAL A 12 -22.70 -5.58 14.53
N GLU A 13 -22.30 -5.98 15.73
CA GLU A 13 -23.17 -6.69 16.68
C GLU A 13 -24.38 -5.84 17.09
N GLU A 14 -24.18 -4.54 17.35
CA GLU A 14 -25.25 -3.58 17.65
C GLU A 14 -26.24 -3.46 16.49
N ALA A 15 -25.76 -3.31 15.26
CA ALA A 15 -26.60 -3.21 14.06
C ALA A 15 -27.44 -4.48 13.84
N ILE A 16 -26.84 -5.66 14.02
CA ILE A 16 -27.53 -6.95 13.92
C ILE A 16 -28.60 -7.07 15.02
N HIS A 17 -28.30 -6.68 16.26
CA HIS A 17 -29.27 -6.69 17.36
C HIS A 17 -30.49 -5.81 17.06
N ASN A 18 -30.24 -4.65 16.45
CA ASN A 18 -31.27 -3.70 16.01
C ASN A 18 -31.99 -4.12 14.72
N ARG A 19 -31.75 -5.34 14.21
CA ARG A 19 -32.35 -5.90 12.98
C ARG A 19 -32.08 -5.05 11.72
N GLN A 20 -30.95 -4.35 11.70
CA GLN A 20 -30.48 -3.68 10.49
C GLN A 20 -29.89 -4.72 9.53
N ASP A 21 -30.04 -4.48 8.23
CA ASP A 21 -29.40 -5.30 7.22
C ASP A 21 -27.91 -4.91 7.15
N VAL A 22 -27.05 -5.87 7.48
CA VAL A 22 -25.60 -5.67 7.51
C VAL A 22 -24.98 -6.55 6.43
N PRO A 23 -24.24 -5.98 5.45
CA PRO A 23 -23.60 -6.76 4.40
C PRO A 23 -22.72 -7.87 4.97
N ASN A 24 -22.82 -9.08 4.42
CA ASN A 24 -22.05 -10.23 4.89
C ASN A 24 -20.54 -9.95 4.92
N MET A 25 -20.02 -9.22 3.94
CA MET A 25 -18.60 -8.81 3.92
C MET A 25 -18.21 -8.04 5.18
N LEU A 26 -19.04 -7.08 5.61
CA LEU A 26 -18.77 -6.27 6.80
C LEU A 26 -18.80 -7.13 8.08
N ARG A 27 -19.65 -8.16 8.12
CA ARG A 27 -19.68 -9.14 9.21
C ARG A 27 -18.38 -9.92 9.30
N TRP A 28 -17.86 -10.40 8.16
CA TRP A 28 -16.56 -11.11 8.13
C TRP A 28 -15.39 -10.21 8.49
N LEU A 29 -15.34 -8.97 7.98
CA LEU A 29 -14.32 -7.99 8.38
C LEU A 29 -14.31 -7.74 9.90
N ALA A 30 -15.50 -7.63 10.50
CA ALA A 30 -15.67 -7.44 11.94
C ALA A 30 -15.23 -8.64 12.78
N HIS A 31 -15.28 -9.86 12.23
CA HIS A 31 -14.74 -11.06 12.88
C HIS A 31 -13.21 -11.12 12.83
N GLY A 32 -12.59 -10.41 11.90
CA GLY A 32 -11.15 -10.45 11.66
C GLY A 32 -10.71 -11.64 10.80
N PRO A 33 -9.46 -11.62 10.31
CA PRO A 33 -8.91 -12.72 9.55
C PRO A 33 -8.63 -13.93 10.45
N THR A 34 -8.40 -15.08 9.84
CA THR A 34 -7.90 -16.26 10.55
C THR A 34 -6.52 -15.99 11.13
N HIS A 35 -6.11 -16.81 12.10
CA HIS A 35 -4.79 -16.69 12.75
C HIS A 35 -3.64 -17.22 11.87
N GLN A 36 -3.94 -17.63 10.64
CA GLN A 36 -2.96 -18.14 9.69
C GLN A 36 -2.85 -17.16 8.53
N VAL A 37 -1.65 -17.07 7.96
CA VAL A 37 -1.40 -16.25 6.80
C VAL A 37 -0.74 -17.09 5.72
N ILE A 38 -1.22 -16.97 4.49
CA ILE A 38 -0.60 -17.59 3.33
C ILE A 38 0.39 -16.59 2.76
N LYS A 39 1.63 -17.03 2.50
CA LYS A 39 2.68 -16.18 1.93
C LYS A 39 2.96 -16.58 0.50
N TYR A 40 3.20 -15.58 -0.35
CA TYR A 40 3.57 -15.81 -1.72
C TYR A 40 4.92 -15.23 -2.08
N PRO A 41 5.68 -15.91 -2.94
CA PRO A 41 6.92 -15.36 -3.47
C PRO A 41 6.64 -14.26 -4.51
N GLY A 42 5.42 -14.17 -5.04
CA GLY A 42 5.05 -13.17 -6.04
C GLY A 42 3.55 -13.10 -6.24
N TYR A 43 3.08 -11.96 -6.71
CA TYR A 43 1.67 -11.62 -6.74
C TYR A 43 1.36 -10.69 -7.91
N ILE A 44 0.31 -11.01 -8.67
CA ILE A 44 -0.14 -10.20 -9.80
C ILE A 44 -1.46 -9.53 -9.41
N ILE A 45 -1.45 -8.19 -9.42
CA ILE A 45 -2.61 -7.36 -9.11
C ILE A 45 -2.53 -6.05 -9.92
N ASN A 46 -3.68 -5.54 -10.37
CA ASN A 46 -3.78 -4.34 -11.21
C ASN A 46 -2.87 -4.38 -12.46
N GLY A 47 -2.68 -5.56 -13.05
CA GLY A 47 -1.80 -5.78 -14.21
C GLY A 47 -0.30 -5.66 -13.90
N CYS A 48 0.08 -5.47 -12.65
CA CYS A 48 1.47 -5.38 -12.20
C CYS A 48 1.88 -6.70 -11.52
N ARG A 49 3.10 -7.16 -11.80
CA ARG A 49 3.71 -8.32 -11.14
C ARG A 49 4.63 -7.83 -10.03
N TYR A 50 4.34 -8.23 -8.79
CA TYR A 50 5.12 -7.90 -7.61
C TYR A 50 5.85 -9.13 -7.08
N HIS A 51 7.10 -8.97 -6.69
CA HIS A 51 7.90 -10.01 -6.01
C HIS A 51 8.33 -9.51 -4.64
N TYR A 52 8.47 -10.42 -3.68
CA TYR A 52 9.22 -10.06 -2.49
C TYR A 52 10.72 -10.03 -2.79
N LYS A 53 11.44 -9.22 -2.02
CA LYS A 53 12.84 -8.84 -2.22
C LYS A 53 13.77 -10.03 -2.49
N GLU A 54 13.71 -11.10 -1.69
CA GLU A 54 14.68 -12.19 -1.85
C GLU A 54 14.47 -12.97 -3.14
N ARG A 55 13.21 -13.18 -3.58
CA ARG A 55 12.95 -13.73 -4.92
C ARG A 55 13.44 -12.78 -5.99
N ASP A 56 13.14 -11.50 -5.85
CA ASP A 56 13.48 -10.49 -6.85
C ASP A 56 14.98 -10.40 -7.12
N MET A 57 15.81 -10.60 -6.09
CA MET A 57 17.27 -10.67 -6.22
C MET A 57 17.77 -11.84 -7.09
N THR A 58 16.95 -12.88 -7.28
CA THR A 58 17.27 -14.02 -8.16
C THR A 58 16.74 -13.84 -9.58
N CYS A 59 15.93 -12.81 -9.82
CA CYS A 59 15.32 -12.52 -11.10
C CYS A 59 16.19 -11.55 -11.93
N ILE A 60 16.00 -11.58 -13.25
CA ILE A 60 16.62 -10.60 -14.17
C ILE A 60 15.88 -9.25 -14.11
N THR A 61 14.58 -9.28 -13.80
CA THR A 61 13.70 -8.12 -13.67
C THR A 61 13.54 -7.71 -12.21
N GLN A 62 13.36 -6.42 -11.93
CA GLN A 62 13.10 -5.88 -10.59
C GLN A 62 11.60 -5.61 -10.40
N ASN A 63 10.94 -6.40 -9.56
CA ASN A 63 9.51 -6.37 -9.29
C ASN A 63 9.18 -6.17 -7.81
N SER A 64 10.18 -5.91 -6.95
CA SER A 64 9.98 -5.71 -5.52
C SER A 64 9.80 -4.26 -5.08
N GLY A 65 10.04 -3.29 -5.97
CA GLY A 65 9.87 -1.88 -5.66
C GLY A 65 8.41 -1.45 -5.67
N VAL A 66 8.01 -0.73 -4.62
CA VAL A 66 6.64 -0.28 -4.42
C VAL A 66 6.59 1.17 -3.93
N SER A 67 5.56 1.88 -4.36
CA SER A 67 5.17 3.17 -3.79
C SER A 67 3.69 3.22 -3.47
N ILE A 68 3.33 4.12 -2.55
CA ILE A 68 1.95 4.49 -2.26
C ILE A 68 1.88 6.01 -2.13
N LEU A 69 0.86 6.61 -2.77
CA LEU A 69 0.53 8.01 -2.57
C LEU A 69 -0.46 8.08 -1.41
N ALA A 70 -0.06 8.69 -0.30
CA ALA A 70 -0.92 8.83 0.87
C ALA A 70 -1.13 10.31 1.18
N ARG A 71 -2.38 10.65 1.52
CA ARG A 71 -2.71 11.96 2.05
C ARG A 71 -2.33 11.98 3.52
N THR A 72 -1.30 12.75 3.86
CA THR A 72 -0.74 12.81 5.20
C THR A 72 -0.99 14.18 5.84
N MET A 73 -1.19 14.17 7.15
CA MET A 73 -1.19 15.39 7.94
C MET A 73 0.25 15.91 8.03
N GLN A 74 0.42 17.17 7.64
CA GLN A 74 1.68 17.89 7.69
C GLN A 74 1.55 18.96 8.79
N ILE A 75 2.46 18.93 9.75
CA ILE A 75 2.47 19.84 10.90
C ILE A 75 3.77 20.64 10.92
N ALA A 76 3.65 21.96 11.08
CA ALA A 76 4.81 22.84 11.20
C ALA A 76 5.42 22.78 12.61
N SER A 77 4.62 22.45 13.62
CA SER A 77 5.11 22.24 14.99
C SER A 77 4.18 21.36 15.84
N SER A 78 4.64 20.89 17.01
CA SER A 78 3.78 20.19 18.00
C SER A 78 2.68 21.08 18.60
N LYS A 79 2.76 22.40 18.39
CA LYS A 79 1.75 23.39 18.78
C LYS A 79 0.92 23.87 17.60
N ASP A 80 1.12 23.30 16.42
CA ASP A 80 0.38 23.66 15.23
C ASP A 80 -1.10 23.32 15.41
N LYS A 81 -1.95 24.34 15.29
CA LYS A 81 -3.40 24.21 15.41
C LYS A 81 -4.08 24.10 14.05
N ASN A 82 -3.34 24.31 12.96
CA ASN A 82 -3.84 24.31 11.60
C ASN A 82 -2.99 23.38 10.74
N PRO A 83 -3.03 22.05 11.00
CA PRO A 83 -2.33 21.10 10.16
C PRO A 83 -2.81 21.22 8.70
N ILE A 84 -1.87 21.17 7.77
CA ILE A 84 -2.16 21.14 6.33
C ILE A 84 -2.13 19.69 5.88
N PHE A 85 -3.04 19.29 5.01
CA PHE A 85 -3.03 17.97 4.41
C PHE A 85 -2.35 18.05 3.06
N GLY A 86 -1.30 17.26 2.89
CA GLY A 86 -0.58 17.15 1.63
C GLY A 86 -0.53 15.70 1.16
N GLU A 87 -0.44 15.51 -0.14
CA GLU A 87 -0.14 14.20 -0.70
C GLU A 87 1.36 13.95 -0.60
N LEU A 88 1.71 12.75 -0.15
CA LEU A 88 3.11 12.34 -0.02
C LEU A 88 3.28 10.92 -0.55
N CYS A 89 4.27 10.73 -1.40
CA CYS A 89 4.68 9.41 -1.85
C CYS A 89 5.57 8.76 -0.80
N PHE A 90 5.25 7.52 -0.46
CA PHE A 90 6.11 6.63 0.30
C PHE A 90 6.73 5.63 -0.68
N TYR A 91 8.00 5.32 -0.50
CA TYR A 91 8.75 4.39 -1.34
C TYR A 91 9.33 3.28 -0.49
N GLY A 92 9.27 2.05 -0.97
CA GLY A 92 9.75 0.91 -0.22
C GLY A 92 10.00 -0.31 -1.09
N VAL A 93 10.45 -1.36 -0.42
CA VAL A 93 10.67 -2.67 -1.04
C VAL A 93 9.82 -3.69 -0.34
N ILE A 94 9.11 -4.51 -1.12
CA ILE A 94 8.27 -5.59 -0.59
C ILE A 94 9.17 -6.66 0.01
N ASN A 95 9.01 -6.92 1.30
CA ASN A 95 9.71 -7.99 2.01
C ASN A 95 8.89 -9.27 2.11
N GLU A 96 7.57 -9.15 2.26
CA GLU A 96 6.67 -10.30 2.32
C GLU A 96 5.34 -9.96 1.65
N ILE A 97 4.74 -10.94 0.97
CA ILE A 97 3.41 -10.83 0.38
C ILE A 97 2.48 -11.83 1.07
N TRP A 98 1.39 -11.35 1.62
CA TRP A 98 0.48 -12.11 2.48
C TRP A 98 -0.95 -12.05 1.92
N ASP A 99 -1.67 -13.17 1.96
CA ASP A 99 -3.13 -13.18 1.87
C ASP A 99 -3.72 -13.35 3.27
N LEU A 100 -4.50 -12.36 3.70
CA LEU A 100 -5.31 -12.44 4.92
C LEU A 100 -6.61 -13.16 4.59
N ASP A 101 -6.82 -14.34 5.16
CA ASP A 101 -8.04 -15.14 4.96
C ASP A 101 -9.14 -14.73 5.95
N TYR A 102 -10.27 -14.22 5.43
CA TYR A 102 -11.48 -13.89 6.19
C TYR A 102 -12.57 -14.98 6.08
N ASN A 103 -12.19 -16.21 5.72
CA ASN A 103 -13.02 -17.38 5.41
C ASN A 103 -13.82 -17.26 4.10
N MET A 104 -14.44 -16.10 3.83
CA MET A 104 -15.22 -15.89 2.60
C MET A 104 -14.46 -15.20 1.48
N PHE A 105 -13.43 -14.45 1.82
CA PHE A 105 -12.58 -13.75 0.87
C PHE A 105 -11.19 -13.62 1.46
N THR A 106 -10.20 -13.42 0.60
CA THR A 106 -8.84 -13.07 1.00
C THR A 106 -8.59 -11.60 0.71
N ILE A 107 -7.75 -10.96 1.54
CA ILE A 107 -7.24 -9.62 1.28
C ILE A 107 -5.72 -9.69 1.14
N PRO A 108 -5.17 -9.42 -0.05
CA PRO A 108 -3.74 -9.35 -0.22
C PRO A 108 -3.14 -8.08 0.38
N ILE A 109 -2.08 -8.25 1.17
CA ILE A 109 -1.31 -7.16 1.76
C ILE A 109 0.18 -7.36 1.51
N PHE A 110 0.89 -6.26 1.34
CA PHE A 110 2.35 -6.26 1.19
C PHE A 110 2.99 -5.69 2.45
N LYS A 111 3.91 -6.45 3.04
CA LYS A 111 4.81 -5.97 4.07
C LYS A 111 6.04 -5.38 3.42
N CYS A 112 6.31 -4.11 3.67
CA CYS A 112 7.34 -3.36 2.99
C CYS A 112 8.34 -2.75 3.98
N ASP A 113 9.61 -2.68 3.56
CA ASP A 113 10.58 -1.77 4.17
C ASP A 113 10.41 -0.40 3.54
N TRP A 114 9.75 0.51 4.26
CA TRP A 114 9.53 1.88 3.84
C TRP A 114 10.75 2.74 4.13
N VAL A 115 11.17 3.53 3.14
CA VAL A 115 12.20 4.55 3.31
C VAL A 115 11.63 5.67 4.19
N ASP A 116 12.45 6.22 5.07
CA ASP A 116 12.10 7.35 5.92
C ASP A 116 11.87 8.59 5.06
N ASN A 117 10.65 9.13 5.08
CA ASN A 117 10.29 10.23 4.19
C ASN A 117 11.08 11.52 4.46
N LYS A 118 11.55 11.74 5.70
CA LYS A 118 12.26 12.96 6.08
C LYS A 118 13.74 12.93 5.69
N ASN A 119 14.43 11.81 5.93
CA ASN A 119 15.88 11.72 5.81
C ASN A 119 16.34 10.77 4.69
N GLY A 120 15.43 9.95 4.15
CA GLY A 120 15.71 8.94 3.16
C GLY A 120 15.24 9.29 1.75
N ILE A 121 14.58 10.42 1.55
CA ILE A 121 14.08 10.87 0.24
C ILE A 121 14.65 12.26 -0.08
N LYS A 122 15.11 12.46 -1.31
CA LYS A 122 15.45 13.79 -1.84
C LYS A 122 15.08 13.90 -3.32
N VAL A 123 15.04 15.13 -3.82
CA VAL A 123 14.91 15.41 -5.25
C VAL A 123 16.20 16.12 -5.69
N ASP A 124 16.82 15.64 -6.76
CA ASP A 124 18.04 16.27 -7.31
C ASP A 124 17.72 17.48 -8.21
N GLU A 125 18.78 18.13 -8.71
CA GLU A 125 18.68 19.27 -9.61
C GLU A 125 18.00 18.94 -10.96
N LEU A 126 18.04 17.67 -11.37
CA LEU A 126 17.40 17.15 -12.57
C LEU A 126 15.95 16.70 -12.32
N ARG A 127 15.44 16.90 -11.10
CA ARG A 127 14.10 16.54 -10.62
C ARG A 127 13.83 15.03 -10.51
N PHE A 128 14.87 14.20 -10.48
CA PHE A 128 14.71 12.81 -10.12
C PHE A 128 14.47 12.68 -8.62
N THR A 129 13.54 11.81 -8.24
CA THR A 129 13.39 11.39 -6.84
C THR A 129 14.43 10.32 -6.54
N LEU A 130 15.18 10.50 -5.46
CA LEU A 130 16.17 9.55 -4.98
C LEU A 130 15.81 9.06 -3.59
N VAL A 131 16.06 7.76 -3.35
CA VAL A 131 15.82 7.09 -2.08
C VAL A 131 17.09 6.46 -1.52
N ASP A 132 17.22 6.49 -0.19
CA ASP A 132 18.30 5.87 0.58
C ASP A 132 17.75 4.71 1.44
N PHE A 133 17.95 3.48 0.97
CA PHE A 133 17.48 2.28 1.67
C PHE A 133 18.23 1.99 2.98
N SER A 134 19.29 2.74 3.33
CA SER A 134 19.88 2.66 4.68
C SER A 134 19.03 3.39 5.73
N LYS A 135 18.08 4.23 5.30
CA LYS A 135 17.17 5.02 6.14
C LYS A 135 15.77 4.43 6.10
N ILE A 136 15.57 3.30 6.78
CA ILE A 136 14.24 2.66 6.89
C ILE A 136 13.42 3.32 8.00
N GLY A 137 12.26 3.87 7.62
CA GLY A 137 11.24 4.45 8.49
C GLY A 137 10.03 3.53 8.67
N HIS A 138 8.94 4.06 9.23
CA HIS A 138 7.61 3.43 9.33
C HIS A 138 7.58 1.97 9.81
N LYS A 139 8.50 1.56 10.70
CA LYS A 139 8.63 0.17 11.18
C LYS A 139 7.40 -0.37 11.92
N LEU A 140 6.59 0.53 12.50
CA LEU A 140 5.34 0.18 13.18
C LEU A 140 4.16 0.03 12.21
N ASP A 141 4.31 0.49 10.97
CA ASP A 141 3.27 0.49 9.94
C ASP A 141 3.82 -0.01 8.59
N PRO A 142 4.27 -1.28 8.49
CA PRO A 142 4.94 -1.78 7.30
C PRO A 142 3.98 -2.27 6.22
N PHE A 143 2.67 -2.34 6.50
CA PHE A 143 1.70 -3.00 5.61
C PHE A 143 0.92 -2.02 4.76
N ILE A 144 0.70 -2.39 3.50
CA ILE A 144 -0.27 -1.75 2.61
C ILE A 144 -1.19 -2.81 2.00
N LEU A 145 -2.37 -2.39 1.54
CA LEU A 145 -3.18 -3.23 0.66
C LEU A 145 -2.45 -3.38 -0.67
N ALA A 146 -2.41 -4.59 -1.22
CA ALA A 146 -1.79 -4.83 -2.52
C ALA A 146 -2.47 -4.01 -3.64
N SER A 147 -3.77 -3.73 -3.50
CA SER A 147 -4.54 -2.91 -4.44
C SER A 147 -4.12 -1.43 -4.48
N GLN A 148 -3.46 -0.94 -3.43
CA GLN A 148 -2.97 0.45 -3.33
C GLN A 148 -1.52 0.59 -3.80
N ALA A 149 -0.82 -0.52 -4.01
CA ALA A 149 0.56 -0.53 -4.44
C ALA A 149 0.69 0.02 -5.87
N LYS A 150 1.67 0.91 -6.07
CA LYS A 150 2.16 1.32 -7.39
C LYS A 150 3.55 0.75 -7.60
N GLN A 151 3.78 0.08 -8.73
CA GLN A 151 5.09 -0.49 -9.02
C GLN A 151 6.10 0.61 -9.35
N VAL A 152 7.28 0.54 -8.74
CA VAL A 152 8.41 1.42 -9.04
C VAL A 152 9.70 0.60 -9.15
N PHE A 153 10.69 1.16 -9.83
CA PHE A 153 12.00 0.55 -10.03
C PHE A 153 13.07 1.46 -9.46
N TYR A 154 14.11 0.85 -8.90
CA TYR A 154 15.23 1.57 -8.32
C TYR A 154 16.50 1.33 -9.14
N VAL A 155 17.14 2.42 -9.54
CA VAL A 155 18.44 2.39 -10.23
C VAL A 155 19.46 3.10 -9.35
N LYS A 156 20.53 2.40 -8.96
CA LYS A 156 21.59 3.02 -8.16
C LYS A 156 22.19 4.21 -8.91
N ASP A 157 22.32 5.32 -8.20
CA ASP A 157 23.02 6.48 -8.71
C ASP A 157 24.50 6.14 -8.91
N GLN A 158 25.04 6.56 -10.05
CA GLN A 158 26.43 6.32 -10.41
C GLN A 158 27.39 7.26 -9.67
N LEU A 159 26.91 8.44 -9.24
CA LEU A 159 27.71 9.43 -8.51
C LEU A 159 27.78 9.11 -7.02
N ASP A 160 26.65 8.72 -6.42
CA ASP A 160 26.59 8.29 -5.02
C ASP A 160 25.75 7.00 -4.90
N PRO A 161 26.37 5.81 -4.89
CA PRO A 161 25.69 4.51 -4.81
C PRO A 161 24.83 4.29 -3.57
N LYS A 162 24.90 5.19 -2.59
CA LYS A 162 24.00 5.23 -1.43
C LYS A 162 22.56 5.56 -1.86
N TRP A 163 22.39 6.35 -2.91
CA TRP A 163 21.10 6.76 -3.43
C TRP A 163 20.68 5.87 -4.61
N SER A 164 19.37 5.65 -4.71
CA SER A 164 18.76 5.03 -5.88
C SER A 164 17.68 5.94 -6.46
N ILE A 165 17.75 6.16 -7.77
CA ILE A 165 16.75 6.91 -8.53
C ILE A 165 15.49 6.06 -8.62
N VAL A 166 14.34 6.67 -8.36
CA VAL A 166 13.03 6.05 -8.50
C VAL A 166 12.52 6.25 -9.92
N LEU A 167 12.11 5.16 -10.56
CA LEU A 167 11.47 5.15 -11.86
C LEU A 167 10.05 4.58 -11.72
N SER A 168 9.05 5.32 -12.20
CA SER A 168 7.67 4.86 -12.27
C SER A 168 7.33 4.52 -13.72
N ILE A 169 6.64 3.41 -13.95
CA ILE A 169 6.08 3.12 -15.28
C ILE A 169 4.80 3.97 -15.42
N PRO A 170 4.68 4.81 -16.47
CA PRO A 170 3.41 5.46 -16.78
C PRO A 170 2.35 4.37 -17.02
N PRO A 171 1.11 4.52 -16.52
CA PRO A 171 0.06 3.54 -16.76
C PRO A 171 -0.06 3.30 -18.27
N LYS A 172 0.27 2.08 -18.71
CA LYS A 172 0.03 1.64 -20.10
C LYS A 172 -1.44 1.27 -20.19
N ASP A 173 -2.14 1.80 -21.19
CA ASP A 173 -3.48 1.33 -21.55
C ASP A 173 -3.46 -0.20 -21.66
N PHE A 174 -4.26 -0.86 -20.83
CA PHE A 174 -4.23 -2.29 -20.49
C PHE A 174 -4.53 -3.26 -21.65
N ASN A 175 -4.45 -2.84 -22.92
CA ASN A 175 -4.92 -3.63 -24.05
C ASN A 175 -3.88 -4.52 -24.73
N ASN A 176 -2.59 -4.46 -24.38
CA ASN A 176 -1.54 -5.23 -25.10
C ASN A 176 -0.52 -5.89 -24.17
N MET A 177 -0.96 -6.80 -23.29
CA MET A 177 -0.04 -7.72 -22.58
C MET A 177 -0.28 -9.19 -22.92
N GLU A 178 -0.68 -9.48 -24.16
CA GLU A 178 -0.48 -10.81 -24.74
C GLU A 178 0.99 -10.91 -25.18
N GLY A 179 1.88 -11.45 -24.32
CA GLY A 179 3.24 -11.76 -24.79
C GLY A 179 4.38 -11.92 -23.78
N LEU A 180 4.18 -11.76 -22.48
CA LEU A 180 5.21 -12.05 -21.46
C LEU A 180 4.91 -13.33 -20.66
N ASN A 181 4.23 -14.28 -21.32
CA ASN A 181 4.09 -15.66 -20.87
C ASN A 181 5.33 -16.44 -21.29
N ASP A 182 6.48 -16.14 -20.69
CA ASP A 182 7.59 -17.09 -20.73
C ASP A 182 8.43 -16.92 -19.48
N PHE A 183 8.03 -17.66 -18.45
CA PHE A 183 8.82 -18.32 -17.41
C PHE A 183 7.79 -18.81 -16.40
N ASN A 184 7.86 -20.09 -16.03
CA ASN A 184 7.02 -20.72 -15.00
C ASN A 184 7.27 -20.05 -13.63
N ASP A 185 6.73 -18.86 -13.46
CA ASP A 185 6.90 -18.02 -12.28
C ASP A 185 5.77 -18.39 -11.31
N ASN A 186 6.10 -18.89 -10.12
CA ASN A 186 5.15 -19.23 -9.04
C ASN A 186 4.48 -17.97 -8.45
N CYS A 187 3.90 -17.13 -9.29
CA CYS A 187 3.16 -15.93 -8.92
C CYS A 187 1.69 -16.28 -8.78
N MET A 188 1.06 -15.82 -7.70
CA MET A 188 -0.39 -15.91 -7.60
C MET A 188 -1.06 -14.79 -8.39
N GLU A 189 -2.06 -15.13 -9.18
CA GLU A 189 -2.94 -14.18 -9.83
C GLU A 189 -4.16 -13.95 -8.96
N HIS A 190 -4.38 -12.71 -8.54
CA HIS A 190 -5.62 -12.36 -7.85
C HIS A 190 -6.73 -12.16 -8.87
N HIS A 191 -7.52 -13.22 -9.10
CA HIS A 191 -8.82 -13.04 -9.73
C HIS A 191 -9.71 -12.25 -8.78
N LEU A 192 -9.99 -11.00 -9.16
CA LEU A 192 -10.92 -10.12 -8.48
C LEU A 192 -12.24 -10.86 -8.20
N PHE A 193 -12.44 -11.34 -6.98
CA PHE A 193 -13.78 -11.67 -6.45
C PHE A 193 -14.62 -10.39 -6.23
N ILE A 194 -14.22 -9.27 -6.83
CA ILE A 194 -14.82 -7.93 -6.70
C ILE A 194 -16.13 -7.83 -7.48
N SER A 195 -16.54 -8.84 -8.25
CA SER A 195 -17.89 -8.85 -8.85
C SER A 195 -19.04 -8.89 -7.82
N SER A 196 -18.76 -9.20 -6.55
CA SER A 196 -19.74 -9.18 -5.46
C SER A 196 -19.43 -8.19 -4.34
N MET A 197 -18.42 -7.32 -4.50
CA MET A 197 -18.54 -6.03 -3.83
C MET A 197 -19.77 -5.39 -4.48
N LEU A 198 -20.71 -4.91 -3.66
CA LEU A 198 -21.59 -3.87 -4.16
C LEU A 198 -20.69 -2.91 -4.95
N GLU A 199 -21.11 -2.49 -6.14
CA GLU A 199 -20.84 -1.13 -6.56
C GLU A 199 -21.38 -0.23 -5.44
N VAL A 200 -20.63 -0.12 -4.35
CA VAL A 200 -20.28 1.19 -3.86
C VAL A 200 -19.64 1.76 -5.10
N GLU A 201 -20.33 2.73 -5.71
CA GLU A 201 -19.80 3.55 -6.78
C GLU A 201 -18.29 3.59 -6.61
N SER A 202 -17.55 3.15 -7.64
CA SER A 202 -16.10 3.31 -7.66
C SER A 202 -15.80 4.61 -6.93
N PHE A 203 -15.06 4.56 -5.83
CA PHE A 203 -14.76 5.79 -5.07
C PHE A 203 -14.01 6.80 -5.96
N ASP A 204 -13.59 6.37 -7.16
CA ASP A 204 -13.13 7.16 -8.30
C ASP A 204 -14.22 8.07 -8.94
N ALA A 205 -15.48 8.02 -8.50
CA ALA A 205 -16.58 8.88 -8.96
C ALA A 205 -17.25 9.69 -7.84
N MET A 206 -16.70 9.64 -6.62
CA MET A 206 -17.01 10.63 -5.59
C MET A 206 -15.93 11.69 -5.69
N ASP A 207 -16.31 12.96 -5.92
CA ASP A 207 -15.39 14.11 -5.95
C ASP A 207 -14.27 13.89 -4.93
N GLU A 208 -13.00 13.92 -5.36
CA GLU A 208 -11.78 13.66 -4.57
C GLU A 208 -11.68 14.47 -3.25
N LEU A 209 -12.65 15.34 -3.00
CA LEU A 209 -12.83 16.19 -1.83
C LEU A 209 -13.50 15.49 -0.63
N GLU A 210 -14.24 14.38 -0.78
CA GLU A 210 -14.99 13.78 0.35
C GLU A 210 -14.56 12.36 0.78
N ALA A 211 -13.53 11.78 0.14
CA ALA A 211 -12.89 10.52 0.54
C ALA A 211 -11.96 10.65 1.77
N ILE A 212 -12.44 11.14 2.90
CA ILE A 212 -11.59 11.41 4.07
C ILE A 212 -11.30 10.10 4.83
N TYR A 213 -10.37 9.28 4.32
CA TYR A 213 -9.74 8.20 5.08
C TYR A 213 -8.61 8.79 5.94
N MET A 214 -8.95 9.25 7.14
CA MET A 214 -7.97 9.74 8.11
C MET A 214 -7.63 8.67 9.15
N ARG A 215 -6.34 8.45 9.36
CA ARG A 215 -5.80 7.73 10.52
C ARG A 215 -5.37 8.74 11.56
N GLU A 216 -6.16 8.89 12.63
CA GLU A 216 -5.85 9.80 13.76
C GLU A 216 -4.67 9.31 14.62
N ASP A 217 -4.21 8.08 14.42
CA ASP A 217 -3.15 7.43 15.20
C ASP A 217 -1.76 7.51 14.55
N CYS A 218 -1.64 8.15 13.38
CA CYS A 218 -0.36 8.35 12.71
C CYS A 218 0.33 9.63 13.22
N GLU A 219 1.59 9.53 13.64
CA GLU A 219 2.41 10.71 13.95
C GLU A 219 2.52 11.59 12.69
N GLY A 220 2.06 12.85 12.78
CA GLY A 220 2.11 13.80 11.66
C GLY A 220 3.54 14.04 11.17
N ILE A 221 3.69 14.34 9.88
CA ILE A 221 5.00 14.61 9.29
C ILE A 221 5.38 16.06 9.54
N TRP A 222 6.56 16.25 10.13
CA TRP A 222 7.13 17.57 10.40
C TRP A 222 7.63 18.21 9.13
N ILE A 223 7.09 19.38 8.80
CA ILE A 223 7.59 20.20 7.69
C ILE A 223 8.31 21.42 8.26
N GLU A 224 9.53 21.67 7.77
CA GLU A 224 10.24 22.89 8.08
C GLU A 224 9.68 24.02 7.21
N ASN A 225 9.17 25.07 7.86
CA ASN A 225 8.77 26.29 7.16
C ASN A 225 10.05 27.02 6.73
N ASN A 226 10.29 27.11 5.42
CA ASN A 226 11.29 28.02 4.84
C ASN A 226 10.90 29.49 5.01
#